data_AF-A0A4R9EN06-F1
#
_entry.id   AF-A0A4R9EN06-F1
#
_cell.length_a   1.000
_cell.length_b   1.000
_cell.length_c   1.000
_cell.angle_alpha   90.00
_cell.angle_beta   90.00
_cell.angle_gamma   90.00
#
_symmetry.space_group_name_H-M   'P 1'
#
loop_
_entity.id
_entity.type
_entity.pdbx_description
1 polymer ?
#
loop_
_entity_poly.entity_id
_entity_poly.type
_entity_poly.pdbx_seq_one_letter_code
_entity_poly.pdbx_strand_id
1 'polypeptide(L)'
;MLRVAVVGSGPSGVYTAQSLVQQDRLPGVRVDVLDRLPCPYGLVRYGVAPDHEKIKSLQNNLRTVLEHDRVRFIGGIEIGPDGPPPARLLELYHAVVYCVGAAADRHLGVPGEDLPGSYSATEFVSWYSAHPDAKADGFVRGVESAVVIGVGNVAVDVARMLARGVDELRPTDMPQEALGALAESQVREVHMVGRRGPSQARFTTKELRELGSLPDTEVVVDPAELALDPAYADTAGLPAAVRRNIEVLRGWAERPVLGLPRRIRLRFFLRPVAVAEAAGRVGGVRFERTLPD
;
A
#
# COMPACT_ATOMS: atom_id res chain seq x y z
N MET A 1 20.66 11.88 -32.91
CA MET A 1 20.75 11.51 -31.48
C MET A 1 19.36 11.12 -31.01
N LEU A 2 19.15 9.87 -30.59
CA LEU A 2 17.83 9.41 -30.15
C LEU A 2 17.47 10.06 -28.82
N ARG A 3 16.28 10.65 -28.75
CA ARG A 3 15.69 11.26 -27.54
C ARG A 3 14.41 10.52 -27.20
N VAL A 4 14.32 10.03 -25.96
CA VAL A 4 13.17 9.27 -25.46
C VAL A 4 12.58 10.01 -24.26
N ALA A 5 11.27 10.18 -24.24
CA ALA A 5 10.56 10.62 -23.03
C ALA A 5 10.08 9.40 -22.24
N VAL A 6 10.28 9.42 -20.93
CA VAL A 6 9.70 8.45 -20.00
C VAL A 6 8.74 9.22 -19.09
N VAL A 7 7.45 8.89 -19.15
CA VAL A 7 6.39 9.57 -18.40
C VAL A 7 6.13 8.80 -17.10
N GLY A 8 6.53 9.38 -15.98
CA GLY A 8 6.49 8.79 -14.64
C GLY A 8 7.90 8.45 -14.13
N SER A 9 8.24 8.93 -12.94
CA SER A 9 9.55 8.76 -12.30
C SER A 9 9.56 7.70 -11.19
N GLY A 10 8.54 6.84 -11.15
CA GLY A 10 8.54 5.64 -10.31
C GLY A 10 9.59 4.61 -10.77
N PRO A 11 9.72 3.47 -10.06
CA PRO A 11 10.72 2.44 -10.39
C PRO A 11 10.70 2.01 -11.85
N SER A 12 9.53 1.77 -12.44
CA SER A 12 9.42 1.39 -13.86
C SER A 12 10.03 2.43 -14.80
N GLY A 13 9.79 3.72 -14.55
CA GLY A 13 10.31 4.81 -15.37
C GLY A 13 11.81 4.98 -15.21
N VAL A 14 12.30 4.96 -13.97
CA VAL A 14 13.73 5.08 -13.70
C VAL A 14 14.50 3.87 -14.25
N TYR A 15 14.00 2.64 -14.07
CA TYR A 15 14.64 1.45 -14.65
C TYR A 15 14.57 1.41 -16.18
N THR A 16 13.51 1.97 -16.78
CA THR A 16 13.46 2.19 -18.22
C THR A 16 14.56 3.16 -18.67
N ALA A 17 14.70 4.29 -17.99
CA ALA A 17 15.77 5.25 -18.28
C ALA A 17 17.16 4.61 -18.14
N GLN A 18 17.39 3.84 -17.05
CA GLN A 18 18.62 3.09 -16.82
C GLN A 18 18.92 2.16 -18.00
N SER A 19 17.95 1.33 -18.39
CA SER A 19 18.13 0.35 -19.46
C SER A 19 18.45 1.02 -20.81
N LEU A 20 17.80 2.16 -21.10
CA LEU A 20 18.01 2.94 -22.32
C LEU A 20 19.41 3.56 -22.40
N VAL A 21 19.96 4.01 -21.27
CA VAL A 21 21.30 4.63 -21.24
C VAL A 21 22.43 3.61 -21.10
N GLN A 22 22.19 2.45 -20.47
CA GLN A 22 23.21 1.41 -20.27
C GLN A 22 23.38 0.44 -21.43
N GLN A 23 22.43 0.36 -22.36
CA GLN A 23 22.58 -0.48 -23.56
C GLN A 23 23.61 0.09 -24.54
N ASP A 24 24.30 -0.81 -25.26
CA ASP A 24 25.37 -0.45 -26.21
C ASP A 24 24.94 -0.44 -27.69
N ARG A 25 23.72 -0.90 -28.01
CA ARG A 25 23.22 -1.02 -29.38
C ARG A 25 23.05 0.33 -30.07
N LEU A 26 22.64 1.34 -29.32
CA LEU A 26 22.45 2.71 -29.77
C LEU A 26 23.18 3.64 -28.81
N PRO A 27 24.47 3.93 -29.04
CA PRO A 27 25.21 4.85 -28.18
C PRO A 27 24.63 6.27 -28.29
N GLY A 28 24.64 7.00 -27.18
CA GLY A 28 24.22 8.40 -27.14
C GLY A 28 22.70 8.64 -27.04
N VAL A 29 21.89 7.62 -26.73
CA VAL A 29 20.49 7.81 -26.32
C VAL A 29 20.44 8.76 -25.12
N ARG A 30 19.57 9.77 -25.20
CA ARG A 30 19.23 10.68 -24.09
C ARG A 30 17.79 10.47 -23.66
N VAL A 31 17.55 10.52 -22.36
CA VAL A 31 16.24 10.27 -21.76
C VAL A 31 15.82 11.48 -20.94
N ASP A 32 14.62 11.99 -21.21
CA ASP A 32 13.93 12.91 -20.29
C ASP A 32 12.91 12.10 -19.50
N VAL A 33 13.04 12.11 -18.17
CA VAL A 33 12.07 11.51 -17.24
C VAL A 33 11.13 12.63 -16.79
N LEU A 34 9.90 12.59 -17.29
CA LEU A 34 8.86 13.57 -17.00
C LEU A 34 8.00 13.07 -15.84
N ASP A 35 7.67 13.92 -14.89
CA ASP A 35 6.73 13.58 -13.82
C ASP A 35 5.83 14.76 -13.48
N ARG A 36 4.57 14.49 -13.13
CA ARG A 36 3.65 15.53 -12.69
C ARG A 36 4.06 16.09 -11.33
N LEU A 37 4.68 15.27 -10.48
CA LEU A 37 5.11 15.67 -9.14
C LEU A 37 6.50 16.32 -9.19
N PRO A 38 6.78 17.28 -8.29
CA PRO A 38 8.08 17.93 -8.24
C PRO A 38 9.19 17.02 -7.70
N CYS A 39 8.84 16.03 -6.86
CA CYS A 39 9.81 15.06 -6.33
C CYS A 39 9.62 13.68 -6.96
N PRO A 40 10.70 13.02 -7.38
CA PRO A 40 10.63 11.76 -8.12
C PRO A 40 10.34 10.53 -7.24
N TYR A 41 10.47 9.34 -7.83
CA TYR A 41 10.46 8.01 -7.21
C TYR A 41 9.07 7.37 -7.02
N GLY A 42 7.99 8.11 -7.31
CA GLY A 42 6.62 7.58 -7.24
C GLY A 42 6.34 6.89 -5.90
N LEU A 43 5.78 5.67 -5.95
CA LEU A 43 5.43 4.92 -4.74
C LEU A 43 6.62 4.54 -3.84
N VAL A 44 7.87 4.59 -4.31
CA VAL A 44 9.02 4.39 -3.40
C VAL A 44 9.13 5.56 -2.39
N ARG A 45 8.69 6.76 -2.79
CA ARG A 45 8.56 7.92 -1.91
C ARG A 45 7.20 7.97 -1.23
N TYR A 46 6.13 7.82 -2.01
CA TYR A 46 4.76 8.12 -1.57
C TYR A 46 3.89 6.92 -1.23
N GLY A 47 4.41 5.69 -1.31
CA GLY A 47 3.65 4.46 -1.07
C GLY A 47 4.27 3.54 -0.05
N VAL A 48 5.60 3.35 -0.11
CA VAL A 48 6.34 2.52 0.85
C VAL A 48 6.18 3.11 2.24
N ALA A 49 5.74 2.27 3.18
CA ALA A 49 5.50 2.67 4.56
C ALA A 49 6.76 3.31 5.20
N PRO A 50 6.59 4.32 6.08
CA PRO A 50 7.72 5.05 6.65
C PRO A 50 8.61 4.18 7.55
N ASP A 51 8.08 3.10 8.13
CA ASP A 51 8.84 2.11 8.89
C ASP A 51 9.58 1.07 8.01
N HIS A 52 9.50 1.18 6.68
CA HIS A 52 10.19 0.30 5.71
C HIS A 52 11.45 0.96 5.12
N GLU A 53 12.33 1.47 5.98
CA GLU A 53 13.56 2.19 5.59
C GLU A 53 14.43 1.44 4.57
N LYS A 54 14.55 0.11 4.70
CA LYS A 54 15.32 -0.73 3.77
C LYS A 54 14.79 -0.63 2.34
N ILE A 55 13.47 -0.61 2.15
CA ILE A 55 12.87 -0.48 0.81
C ILE A 55 13.03 0.97 0.33
N LYS A 56 12.86 1.97 1.22
CA LYS A 56 13.10 3.38 0.88
C LYS A 56 14.56 3.67 0.48
N SER A 57 15.53 2.90 0.98
CA SER A 57 16.93 3.02 0.57
C SER A 57 17.16 2.80 -0.94
N LEU A 58 16.20 2.18 -1.64
CA LEU A 58 16.21 2.05 -3.10
C LEU A 58 16.27 3.41 -3.80
N GLN A 59 15.80 4.49 -3.15
CA GLN A 59 15.91 5.86 -3.67
C GLN A 59 17.35 6.24 -4.00
N ASN A 60 18.36 5.71 -3.30
CA ASN A 60 19.76 5.95 -3.63
C ASN A 60 20.14 5.40 -5.01
N ASN A 61 19.66 4.19 -5.35
CA ASN A 61 19.90 3.60 -6.67
C ASN A 61 19.14 4.36 -7.75
N LEU A 62 17.90 4.75 -7.47
CA LEU A 62 17.09 5.53 -8.41
C LEU A 62 17.71 6.91 -8.66
N ARG A 63 18.26 7.55 -7.62
CA ARG A 63 19.00 8.82 -7.71
C ARG A 63 20.19 8.69 -8.66
N THR A 64 21.03 7.66 -8.49
CA THR A 64 22.19 7.43 -9.37
C THR A 64 21.80 7.36 -10.84
N VAL A 65 20.64 6.77 -11.15
CA VAL A 65 20.13 6.72 -12.53
C VAL A 65 19.68 8.09 -13.01
N LEU A 66 18.94 8.85 -12.19
CA LEU A 66 18.47 10.20 -12.55
C LEU A 66 19.61 11.23 -12.67
N GLU A 67 20.73 11.01 -11.99
CA GLU A 67 21.94 11.86 -12.04
C GLU A 67 22.89 11.51 -13.20
N HIS A 68 22.61 10.46 -13.96
CA HIS A 68 23.43 10.09 -15.11
C HIS A 68 23.39 11.18 -16.20
N ASP A 69 24.52 11.57 -16.79
CA ASP A 69 24.66 12.69 -17.76
C ASP A 69 23.72 12.68 -18.98
N ARG A 70 23.19 11.50 -19.31
CA ARG A 70 22.23 11.29 -20.42
C ARG A 70 20.78 11.18 -19.97
N VAL A 71 20.49 11.31 -18.69
CA VAL A 71 19.16 11.34 -18.09
C VAL A 71 18.90 12.74 -17.54
N ARG A 72 17.70 13.27 -17.78
CA ARG A 72 17.26 14.53 -17.20
C ARG A 72 15.89 14.34 -16.58
N PHE A 73 15.77 14.63 -15.29
CA PHE A 73 14.47 14.66 -14.61
C PHE A 73 13.80 16.03 -14.80
N ILE A 74 12.51 16.03 -15.14
CA ILE A 74 11.67 17.21 -15.31
C ILE A 74 10.36 16.97 -14.57
N GLY A 75 10.31 17.39 -13.30
CA GLY A 75 9.11 17.33 -12.47
C GLY A 75 8.17 18.51 -12.72
N GLY A 76 6.94 18.41 -12.20
CA GLY A 76 5.90 19.45 -12.36
C GLY A 76 5.24 19.48 -13.73
N ILE A 77 5.39 18.44 -14.55
CA ILE A 77 4.82 18.33 -15.89
C ILE A 77 3.80 17.20 -15.91
N GLU A 78 2.52 17.56 -15.82
CA GLU A 78 1.44 16.63 -16.05
C GLU A 78 1.27 16.34 -17.54
N ILE A 79 1.28 15.08 -17.93
CA ILE A 79 1.06 14.64 -19.32
C ILE A 79 -0.34 14.05 -19.39
N GLY A 80 -1.18 14.56 -20.30
CA GLY A 80 -2.55 14.09 -20.44
C GLY A 80 -3.55 15.24 -20.60
N PRO A 81 -4.76 15.12 -20.03
CA PRO A 81 -5.88 16.04 -20.28
C PRO A 81 -5.56 17.52 -20.05
N ASP A 82 -4.89 17.85 -18.95
CA ASP A 82 -4.58 19.23 -18.54
C ASP A 82 -3.17 19.69 -18.92
N GLY A 83 -2.44 18.86 -19.69
CA GLY A 83 -1.06 19.11 -20.08
C GLY A 83 -0.78 18.79 -21.54
N PRO A 84 0.50 18.62 -21.93
CA PRO A 84 0.85 18.24 -23.28
C PRO A 84 0.22 16.89 -23.66
N PRO A 85 -0.50 16.80 -24.80
CA PRO A 85 -1.08 15.54 -25.23
C PRO A 85 0.01 14.57 -25.74
N PRO A 86 -0.27 13.26 -25.79
CA PRO A 86 0.67 12.26 -26.33
C PRO A 86 1.23 12.62 -27.72
N ALA A 87 0.40 13.18 -28.60
CA ALA A 87 0.81 13.62 -29.94
C ALA A 87 1.91 14.69 -29.88
N ARG A 88 1.80 15.65 -28.95
CA ARG A 88 2.81 16.69 -28.77
C ARG A 88 4.14 16.12 -28.29
N LEU A 89 4.12 15.09 -27.45
CA LEU A 89 5.36 14.40 -27.04
C LEU A 89 6.02 13.70 -28.23
N LEU A 90 5.25 13.08 -29.14
CA LEU A 90 5.80 12.42 -30.32
C LEU A 90 6.39 13.41 -31.36
N GLU A 91 6.02 14.68 -31.31
CA GLU A 91 6.68 15.73 -32.11
C GLU A 91 8.06 16.12 -31.53
N LEU A 92 8.25 15.96 -30.22
CA LEU A 92 9.46 16.37 -29.49
C LEU A 92 10.46 15.23 -29.26
N TYR A 93 9.96 14.00 -29.20
CA TYR A 93 10.71 12.79 -28.86
C TYR A 93 10.55 11.73 -29.94
N HIS A 94 11.58 10.91 -30.11
CA HIS A 94 11.55 9.80 -31.07
C HIS A 94 10.72 8.62 -30.55
N ALA A 95 10.58 8.52 -29.23
CA ALA A 95 9.74 7.53 -28.56
C ALA A 95 9.28 8.07 -27.20
N VAL A 96 8.14 7.58 -26.75
CA VAL A 96 7.55 7.90 -25.44
C VAL A 96 7.22 6.59 -24.73
N VAL A 97 7.66 6.42 -23.50
CA VAL A 97 7.36 5.26 -22.66
C VAL A 97 6.52 5.71 -21.48
N TYR A 98 5.31 5.17 -21.35
CA TYR A 98 4.41 5.49 -20.22
C TYR A 98 4.70 4.54 -19.05
N CYS A 99 5.09 5.13 -17.93
CA CYS A 99 5.43 4.49 -16.67
C CYS A 99 4.61 5.10 -15.53
N VAL A 100 3.34 5.41 -15.80
CA VAL A 100 2.43 6.17 -14.93
C VAL A 100 1.88 5.40 -13.73
N GLY A 101 2.15 4.09 -13.65
CA GLY A 101 1.65 3.24 -12.57
C GLY A 101 0.12 3.08 -12.61
N ALA A 102 -0.47 2.77 -11.45
CA ALA A 102 -1.91 2.64 -11.26
C ALA A 102 -2.33 3.58 -10.12
N ALA A 103 -2.79 4.78 -10.47
CA ALA A 103 -3.16 5.81 -9.50
C ALA A 103 -4.60 5.69 -8.97
N ALA A 104 -5.46 4.94 -9.66
CA ALA A 104 -6.87 4.80 -9.31
C ALA A 104 -7.11 3.68 -8.29
N ASP A 105 -7.95 3.96 -7.31
CA ASP A 105 -8.42 3.00 -6.34
C ASP A 105 -9.48 2.06 -6.89
N ARG A 106 -9.61 0.90 -6.25
CA ARG A 106 -10.68 -0.06 -6.55
C ARG A 106 -11.81 0.12 -5.54
N HIS A 107 -12.92 0.67 -6.02
CA HIS A 107 -14.14 0.76 -5.24
C HIS A 107 -14.69 -0.62 -4.87
N LEU A 108 -15.26 -0.72 -3.67
CA LEU A 108 -15.99 -1.88 -3.17
C LEU A 108 -17.31 -2.07 -3.94
N GLY A 109 -17.92 -0.97 -4.40
CA GLY A 109 -19.20 -0.96 -5.10
C GLY A 109 -20.36 -1.34 -4.20
N VAL A 110 -20.32 -0.93 -2.93
CA VAL A 110 -21.35 -1.28 -1.92
C VAL A 110 -22.06 -0.03 -1.40
N PRO A 111 -23.34 -0.14 -0.96
CA PRO A 111 -24.04 0.97 -0.34
C PRO A 111 -23.27 1.53 0.86
N GLY A 112 -23.18 2.86 0.95
CA GLY A 112 -22.50 3.58 2.03
C GLY A 112 -20.98 3.72 1.87
N GLU A 113 -20.39 3.25 0.77
CA GLU A 113 -18.94 3.34 0.54
C GLU A 113 -18.40 4.77 0.58
N ASP A 114 -19.21 5.76 0.20
CA ASP A 114 -18.81 7.18 0.17
C ASP A 114 -19.10 7.93 1.50
N LEU A 115 -19.50 7.22 2.56
CA LEU A 115 -19.75 7.84 3.86
C LEU A 115 -18.44 8.40 4.48
N PRO A 116 -18.49 9.55 5.17
CA PRO A 116 -17.34 10.05 5.93
C PRO A 116 -16.82 8.99 6.90
N GLY A 117 -15.51 8.72 6.86
CA GLY A 117 -14.89 7.60 7.60
C GLY A 117 -14.63 6.34 6.75
N SER A 118 -15.10 6.30 5.50
CA SER A 118 -14.79 5.26 4.52
C SER A 118 -13.77 5.81 3.53
N TYR A 119 -12.58 5.20 3.51
CA TYR A 119 -11.45 5.68 2.72
C TYR A 119 -10.79 4.53 1.98
N SER A 120 -10.20 4.84 0.83
CA SER A 120 -9.28 3.90 0.20
C SER A 120 -7.99 3.76 1.00
N ALA A 121 -7.32 2.61 0.86
CA ALA A 121 -5.99 2.44 1.44
C ALA A 121 -4.98 3.44 0.84
N THR A 122 -5.12 3.78 -0.44
CA THR A 122 -4.22 4.73 -1.11
C THR A 122 -4.36 6.14 -0.56
N GLU A 123 -5.56 6.59 -0.19
CA GLU A 123 -5.75 7.88 0.49
C GLU A 123 -5.03 7.92 1.85
N PHE A 124 -5.20 6.88 2.67
CA PHE A 124 -4.53 6.79 3.97
C PHE A 124 -2.99 6.73 3.82
N VAL A 125 -2.49 5.95 2.86
CA VAL A 125 -1.06 5.84 2.54
C VAL A 125 -0.50 7.17 2.05
N SER A 126 -1.20 7.83 1.14
CA SER A 126 -0.84 9.13 0.58
C SER A 126 -0.73 10.19 1.69
N TRP A 127 -1.68 10.17 2.63
CA TRP A 127 -1.70 11.06 3.78
C TRP A 127 -0.48 10.88 4.68
N TYR A 128 -0.20 9.66 5.14
CA TYR A 128 0.97 9.45 6.01
C TYR A 128 2.31 9.49 5.27
N SER A 129 2.31 9.50 3.92
CA SER A 129 3.53 9.59 3.10
C SER A 129 3.76 10.98 2.49
N ALA A 130 2.99 11.99 2.91
CA ALA A 130 3.09 13.37 2.41
C ALA A 130 2.99 13.48 0.88
N HIS A 131 2.10 12.68 0.26
CA HIS A 131 1.83 12.80 -1.17
C HIS A 131 1.14 14.15 -1.45
N PRO A 132 1.54 14.93 -2.48
CA PRO A 132 1.00 16.28 -2.72
C PRO A 132 -0.52 16.36 -2.93
N ASP A 133 -1.12 15.31 -3.51
CA ASP A 133 -2.59 15.23 -3.68
C ASP A 133 -3.32 14.63 -2.48
N ALA A 134 -2.61 14.31 -1.38
CA ALA A 134 -3.24 13.74 -0.21
C ALA A 134 -4.27 14.74 0.35
N LYS A 135 -5.51 14.28 0.50
CA LYS A 135 -6.54 15.05 1.19
C LYS A 135 -6.28 14.93 2.69
N ALA A 136 -6.14 16.06 3.37
CA ALA A 136 -6.10 16.07 4.83
C ALA A 136 -7.50 15.73 5.38
N ASP A 137 -7.64 14.61 6.07
CA ASP A 137 -8.88 14.26 6.78
C ASP A 137 -8.59 13.37 8.01
N GLY A 138 -9.43 13.46 9.03
CA GLY A 138 -9.36 12.79 10.32
C GLY A 138 -9.56 11.28 10.29
N PHE A 139 -8.76 10.56 9.49
CA PHE A 139 -8.74 9.10 9.34
C PHE A 139 -8.88 8.32 10.67
N VAL A 140 -8.30 8.85 11.74
CA VAL A 140 -8.23 8.20 13.06
C VAL A 140 -8.98 8.94 14.17
N ARG A 141 -9.77 9.99 13.83
CA ARG A 141 -10.41 10.86 14.82
C ARG A 141 -11.69 10.26 15.39
N GLY A 142 -11.72 10.14 16.72
CA GLY A 142 -12.93 9.74 17.48
C GLY A 142 -13.41 8.33 17.17
N VAL A 143 -12.49 7.41 16.89
CA VAL A 143 -12.78 5.99 16.64
C VAL A 143 -11.89 5.10 17.49
N GLU A 144 -12.46 3.99 17.97
CA GLU A 144 -11.74 2.96 18.71
C GLU A 144 -11.44 1.72 17.86
N SER A 145 -12.14 1.56 16.73
CA SER A 145 -12.01 0.42 15.83
C SER A 145 -11.92 0.85 14.38
N ALA A 146 -11.12 0.13 13.59
CA ALA A 146 -10.94 0.31 12.16
C ALA A 146 -11.11 -1.02 11.42
N VAL A 147 -11.66 -0.97 10.20
CA VAL A 147 -11.84 -2.13 9.32
C VAL A 147 -11.05 -1.90 8.04
N VAL A 148 -10.07 -2.77 7.79
CA VAL A 148 -9.24 -2.77 6.58
C VAL A 148 -9.71 -3.91 5.68
N ILE A 149 -10.33 -3.55 4.55
CA ILE A 149 -10.79 -4.54 3.56
C ILE A 149 -9.62 -4.95 2.68
N GLY A 150 -9.16 -6.19 2.83
CA GLY A 150 -8.06 -6.77 2.07
C GLY A 150 -7.06 -7.53 2.93
N VAL A 151 -6.39 -8.49 2.30
CA VAL A 151 -5.35 -9.34 2.92
C VAL A 151 -4.09 -9.37 2.04
N GLY A 152 -3.66 -8.18 1.60
CA GLY A 152 -2.42 -7.94 0.86
C GLY A 152 -1.43 -7.09 1.67
N ASN A 153 -0.23 -6.87 1.15
CA ASN A 153 0.81 -6.09 1.87
C ASN A 153 0.36 -4.67 2.21
N VAL A 154 -0.36 -3.97 1.33
CA VAL A 154 -0.88 -2.62 1.64
C VAL A 154 -1.85 -2.66 2.82
N ALA A 155 -2.70 -3.68 2.92
CA ALA A 155 -3.59 -3.84 4.08
C ALA A 155 -2.80 -4.09 5.37
N VAL A 156 -1.69 -4.84 5.28
CA VAL A 156 -0.75 -5.03 6.39
C VAL A 156 -0.13 -3.69 6.80
N ASP A 157 0.37 -2.90 5.85
CA ASP A 157 0.96 -1.59 6.13
C ASP A 157 -0.04 -0.66 6.84
N VAL A 158 -1.28 -0.56 6.33
CA VAL A 158 -2.35 0.22 6.97
C VAL A 158 -2.61 -0.29 8.40
N ALA A 159 -2.75 -1.60 8.59
CA ALA A 159 -2.98 -2.17 9.91
C ALA A 159 -1.81 -1.92 10.88
N ARG A 160 -0.56 -2.00 10.41
CA ARG A 160 0.62 -1.62 11.20
C ARG A 160 0.56 -0.16 11.60
N MET A 161 0.29 0.76 10.68
CA MET A 161 0.25 2.19 10.99
C MET A 161 -0.84 2.54 12.00
N LEU A 162 -1.99 1.87 11.94
CA LEU A 162 -3.09 2.06 12.90
C LEU A 162 -2.78 1.47 14.30
N ALA A 163 -1.98 0.40 14.36
CA ALA A 163 -1.69 -0.31 15.61
C ALA A 163 -0.35 0.09 16.26
N ARG A 164 0.59 0.68 15.54
CA ARG A 164 1.92 1.02 16.05
C ARG A 164 1.87 2.21 17.02
N GLY A 165 2.76 2.22 18.02
CA GLY A 165 2.95 3.38 18.88
C GLY A 165 3.61 4.53 18.14
N VAL A 166 3.21 5.78 18.43
CA VAL A 166 3.78 6.95 17.74
C VAL A 166 5.29 7.07 17.95
N ASP A 167 5.82 6.64 19.10
CA ASP A 167 7.25 6.76 19.40
C ASP A 167 8.14 5.98 18.44
N GLU A 168 7.65 4.87 17.89
CA GLU A 168 8.35 4.10 16.85
C GLU A 168 8.27 4.78 15.47
N LEU A 169 7.30 5.67 15.26
CA LEU A 169 7.10 6.39 14.00
C LEU A 169 7.82 7.75 13.98
N ARG A 170 8.08 8.36 15.16
CA ARG A 170 8.83 9.61 15.31
C ARG A 170 10.18 9.68 14.57
N PRO A 171 11.02 8.63 14.52
CA PRO A 171 12.29 8.70 13.80
C PRO A 171 12.13 8.58 12.27
N THR A 172 10.94 8.32 11.76
CA THR A 172 10.72 8.08 10.32
C THR A 172 10.47 9.38 9.55
N ASP A 173 10.27 9.27 8.24
CA ASP A 173 9.95 10.41 7.35
C ASP A 173 8.45 10.74 7.28
N MET A 174 7.63 10.22 8.20
CA MET A 174 6.21 10.54 8.31
C MET A 174 6.00 12.04 8.58
N PRO A 175 5.04 12.72 7.92
CA PRO A 175 4.78 14.13 8.16
C PRO A 175 4.25 14.37 9.58
N GLN A 176 4.62 15.51 10.16
CA GLN A 176 4.29 15.85 11.55
C GLN A 176 2.79 15.87 11.84
N GLU A 177 1.98 16.27 10.87
CA GLU A 177 0.51 16.27 10.99
C GLU A 177 -0.05 14.84 11.14
N ALA A 178 0.47 13.88 10.37
CA ALA A 178 0.07 12.49 10.48
C ALA A 178 0.56 11.87 11.79
N LEU A 179 1.80 12.17 12.21
CA LEU A 179 2.32 11.76 13.51
C LEU A 179 1.45 12.29 14.67
N GLY A 180 1.05 13.56 14.63
CA GLY A 180 0.17 14.16 15.63
C GLY A 180 -1.18 13.46 15.68
N ALA A 181 -1.80 13.22 14.52
CA ALA A 181 -3.08 12.52 14.45
C ALA A 181 -2.99 11.07 14.98
N LEU A 182 -1.91 10.34 14.66
CA LEU A 182 -1.69 8.98 15.17
C LEU A 182 -1.37 8.98 16.68
N ALA A 183 -0.73 10.02 17.21
CA ALA A 183 -0.50 10.18 18.65
C ALA A 183 -1.82 10.35 19.42
N GLU A 184 -2.79 11.06 18.83
CA GLU A 184 -4.12 11.30 19.38
C GLU A 184 -5.12 10.17 19.09
N SER A 185 -4.74 9.20 18.25
CA SER A 185 -5.59 8.08 17.85
C SER A 185 -6.04 7.25 19.04
N GLN A 186 -7.34 6.97 19.07
CA GLN A 186 -7.96 6.08 20.06
C GLN A 186 -8.15 4.66 19.52
N VAL A 187 -7.68 4.37 18.30
CA VAL A 187 -7.83 3.04 17.68
C VAL A 187 -7.10 1.99 18.53
N ARG A 188 -7.87 1.00 19.01
CA ARG A 188 -7.39 -0.17 19.74
C ARG A 188 -7.67 -1.46 19.01
N GLU A 189 -8.65 -1.49 18.11
CA GLU A 189 -9.02 -2.70 17.38
C GLU A 189 -8.94 -2.47 15.87
N VAL A 190 -8.18 -3.32 15.17
CA VAL A 190 -8.06 -3.28 13.71
C VAL A 190 -8.52 -4.60 13.14
N HIS A 191 -9.54 -4.61 12.30
CA HIS A 191 -10.02 -5.79 11.60
C HIS A 191 -9.48 -5.81 10.18
N MET A 192 -8.55 -6.72 9.89
CA MET A 192 -8.12 -7.01 8.52
C MET A 192 -9.00 -8.11 7.93
N VAL A 193 -9.74 -7.82 6.86
CA VAL A 193 -10.80 -8.70 6.38
C VAL A 193 -10.56 -9.18 4.96
N GLY A 194 -10.48 -10.50 4.79
CA GLY A 194 -10.38 -11.18 3.51
C GLY A 194 -11.70 -11.82 3.08
N ARG A 195 -12.10 -11.62 1.82
CA ARG A 195 -13.29 -12.27 1.22
C ARG A 195 -13.13 -13.75 0.88
N ARG A 196 -11.89 -14.26 0.94
CA ARG A 196 -11.50 -15.66 0.70
C ARG A 196 -10.75 -16.19 1.93
N GLY A 197 -10.28 -17.42 1.86
CA GLY A 197 -9.51 -18.07 2.89
C GLY A 197 -8.03 -17.63 2.99
N PRO A 198 -7.33 -18.12 4.03
CA PRO A 198 -5.92 -17.84 4.28
C PRO A 198 -4.98 -18.27 3.15
N SER A 199 -5.26 -19.34 2.42
CA SER A 199 -4.39 -19.79 1.32
C SER A 199 -4.43 -18.87 0.10
N GLN A 200 -5.49 -18.06 -0.06
CA GLN A 200 -5.62 -17.07 -1.13
C GLN A 200 -5.13 -15.67 -0.71
N ALA A 201 -4.68 -15.48 0.53
CA ALA A 201 -4.14 -14.21 0.98
C ALA A 201 -2.90 -13.80 0.15
N ARG A 202 -2.77 -12.50 -0.06
CA ARG A 202 -1.73 -11.91 -0.93
C ARG A 202 -0.61 -11.22 -0.16
N PHE A 203 -0.70 -11.18 1.18
CA PHE A 203 0.44 -10.75 1.98
C PHE A 203 1.61 -11.72 1.84
N THR A 204 2.79 -11.17 1.96
CA THR A 204 4.04 -11.91 1.99
C THR A 204 4.37 -12.34 3.42
N THR A 205 5.15 -13.41 3.59
CA THR A 205 5.46 -13.98 4.92
C THR A 205 6.19 -12.98 5.83
N LYS A 206 7.04 -12.15 5.25
CA LYS A 206 7.78 -11.13 6.01
C LYS A 206 6.81 -10.12 6.62
N GLU A 207 5.98 -9.52 5.79
CA GLU A 207 4.99 -8.49 6.16
C GLU A 207 3.97 -9.07 7.15
N LEU A 208 3.52 -10.31 6.94
CA LEU A 208 2.66 -11.01 7.90
C LEU A 208 3.33 -11.11 9.28
N ARG A 209 4.59 -11.55 9.34
CA ARG A 209 5.32 -11.67 10.62
C ARG A 209 5.50 -10.33 11.33
N GLU A 210 5.63 -9.23 10.58
CA GLU A 210 5.75 -7.89 11.16
C GLU A 210 4.55 -7.54 12.06
N LEU A 211 3.32 -7.93 11.69
CA LEU A 211 2.12 -7.73 12.52
C LEU A 211 2.27 -8.36 13.91
N GLY A 212 2.80 -9.57 13.97
CA GLY A 212 3.00 -10.32 15.22
C GLY A 212 4.20 -9.85 16.05
N SER A 213 4.96 -8.88 15.56
CA SER A 213 6.12 -8.30 16.25
C SER A 213 5.87 -6.86 16.74
N LEU A 214 4.68 -6.32 16.50
CA LEU A 214 4.31 -4.98 16.96
C LEU A 214 4.26 -4.95 18.50
N PRO A 215 4.85 -3.93 19.15
CA PRO A 215 4.77 -3.80 20.60
C PRO A 215 3.32 -3.50 21.03
N ASP A 216 2.97 -3.94 22.24
CA ASP A 216 1.65 -3.72 22.87
C ASP A 216 0.46 -4.13 22.00
N THR A 217 0.69 -5.02 21.03
CA THR A 217 -0.29 -5.42 20.03
C THR A 217 -0.36 -6.93 19.94
N GLU A 218 -1.55 -7.49 20.10
CA GLU A 218 -1.80 -8.91 19.86
C GLU A 218 -2.48 -9.13 18.50
N VAL A 219 -2.07 -10.19 17.79
CA VAL A 219 -2.73 -10.62 16.55
C VAL A 219 -3.63 -11.80 16.86
N VAL A 220 -4.90 -11.69 16.49
CA VAL A 220 -5.93 -12.70 16.74
C VAL A 220 -6.49 -13.18 15.40
N VAL A 221 -6.58 -14.50 15.26
CA VAL A 221 -7.22 -15.20 14.15
C VAL A 221 -8.26 -16.15 14.72
N ASP A 222 -9.37 -16.35 14.01
CA ASP A 222 -10.38 -17.32 14.42
C ASP A 222 -10.04 -18.71 13.83
N PRO A 223 -9.71 -19.72 14.66
CA PRO A 223 -9.40 -21.07 14.17
C PRO A 223 -10.55 -21.68 13.34
N ALA A 224 -11.80 -21.33 13.66
CA ALA A 224 -12.96 -21.82 12.92
C ALA A 224 -13.01 -21.23 11.50
N GLU A 225 -12.60 -19.97 11.30
CA GLU A 225 -12.50 -19.37 9.97
C GLU A 225 -11.33 -19.95 9.17
N LEU A 226 -10.19 -20.23 9.82
CA LEU A 226 -9.05 -20.86 9.15
C LEU A 226 -9.38 -22.27 8.68
N ALA A 227 -10.09 -23.05 9.51
CA ALA A 227 -10.49 -24.42 9.21
C ALA A 227 -11.48 -24.56 8.04
N LEU A 228 -12.14 -23.47 7.63
CA LEU A 228 -12.99 -23.48 6.44
C LEU A 228 -12.17 -23.68 5.15
N ASP A 229 -10.91 -23.26 5.10
CA ASP A 229 -10.07 -23.39 3.91
C ASP A 229 -9.52 -24.83 3.78
N PRO A 230 -9.88 -25.59 2.74
CA PRO A 230 -9.38 -26.95 2.57
C PRO A 230 -7.84 -27.03 2.52
N ALA A 231 -7.20 -26.00 1.93
CA ALA A 231 -5.76 -25.93 1.82
C ALA A 231 -5.09 -25.51 3.14
N TYR A 232 -5.87 -25.05 4.12
CA TYR A 232 -5.39 -24.88 5.50
C TYR A 232 -5.22 -26.22 6.22
N ALA A 233 -6.03 -27.24 5.91
CA ALA A 233 -5.85 -28.58 6.48
C ALA A 233 -4.65 -29.30 5.87
N ASP A 234 -4.58 -29.35 4.54
CA ASP A 234 -3.47 -29.93 3.79
C ASP A 234 -2.78 -28.88 2.91
N THR A 235 -1.53 -28.57 3.28
CA THR A 235 -0.72 -27.55 2.60
C THR A 235 0.20 -28.13 1.53
N ALA A 236 0.23 -29.44 1.31
CA ALA A 236 1.23 -30.11 0.48
C ALA A 236 1.28 -29.59 -0.97
N GLY A 237 0.11 -29.26 -1.54
CA GLY A 237 -0.01 -28.71 -2.90
C GLY A 237 0.26 -27.21 -3.04
N LEU A 238 0.47 -26.48 -1.94
CA LEU A 238 0.59 -25.02 -1.98
C LEU A 238 2.02 -24.56 -2.28
N PRO A 239 2.21 -23.38 -2.90
CA PRO A 239 3.53 -22.76 -3.02
C PRO A 239 4.18 -22.54 -1.65
N ALA A 240 5.51 -22.67 -1.58
CA ALA A 240 6.25 -22.58 -0.31
C ALA A 240 6.01 -21.28 0.47
N ALA A 241 5.79 -20.15 -0.22
CA ALA A 241 5.42 -18.89 0.43
C ALA A 241 4.06 -18.96 1.14
N VAL A 242 3.06 -19.58 0.51
CA VAL A 242 1.72 -19.73 1.08
C VAL A 242 1.75 -20.70 2.26
N ARG A 243 2.52 -21.80 2.19
CA ARG A 243 2.69 -22.73 3.32
C ARG A 243 3.26 -22.02 4.55
N ARG A 244 4.31 -21.22 4.38
CA ARG A 244 4.90 -20.42 5.45
C ARG A 244 3.93 -19.39 6.03
N ASN A 245 3.06 -18.82 5.21
CA ASN A 245 2.00 -17.93 5.70
C ASN A 245 1.00 -18.69 6.59
N ILE A 246 0.55 -19.87 6.15
CA ILE A 246 -0.35 -20.72 6.93
C ILE A 246 0.28 -21.14 8.25
N GLU A 247 1.57 -21.48 8.27
CA GLU A 247 2.30 -21.79 9.50
C GLU A 247 2.30 -20.61 10.49
N VAL A 248 2.46 -19.37 10.02
CA VAL A 248 2.37 -18.19 10.88
C VAL A 248 0.96 -18.03 11.45
N LEU A 249 -0.08 -18.21 10.62
CA LEU A 249 -1.48 -18.12 11.07
C LEU A 249 -1.82 -19.20 12.09
N ARG A 250 -1.38 -20.46 11.87
CA ARG A 250 -1.51 -21.56 12.85
C ARG A 250 -0.86 -21.19 14.18
N GLY A 251 0.37 -20.67 14.10
CA GLY A 251 1.11 -20.23 15.28
C GLY A 251 0.45 -19.08 16.04
N TRP A 252 -0.44 -18.30 15.42
CA TRP A 252 -1.27 -17.31 16.12
C TRP A 252 -2.59 -17.89 16.63
N ALA A 253 -3.20 -18.82 15.90
CA ALA A 253 -4.44 -19.50 16.28
C ALA A 253 -4.30 -20.31 17.58
N GLU A 254 -3.10 -20.82 17.84
CA GLU A 254 -2.77 -21.62 19.04
C GLU A 254 -2.39 -20.75 20.26
N ARG A 255 -2.17 -19.43 20.08
CA ARG A 255 -1.77 -18.55 21.19
C ARG A 255 -2.97 -18.12 22.02
N PRO A 256 -2.83 -18.06 23.36
CA PRO A 256 -3.85 -17.42 24.18
C PRO A 256 -3.90 -15.91 23.89
N VAL A 257 -5.12 -15.35 23.92
CA VAL A 257 -5.33 -13.90 23.87
C VAL A 257 -4.83 -13.31 25.19
N LEU A 258 -3.87 -12.40 25.12
CA LEU A 258 -3.18 -11.82 26.28
C LEU A 258 -3.87 -10.55 26.79
N GLY A 259 -4.78 -9.97 26.00
CA GLY A 259 -5.46 -8.73 26.37
C GLY A 259 -4.54 -7.51 26.28
N LEU A 260 -3.64 -7.51 25.29
CA LEU A 260 -2.76 -6.37 25.03
C LEU A 260 -3.57 -5.11 24.67
N PRO A 261 -3.01 -3.90 24.89
CA PRO A 261 -3.73 -2.65 24.67
C PRO A 261 -4.29 -2.47 23.26
N ARG A 262 -3.66 -3.11 22.25
CA ARG A 262 -4.12 -3.09 20.87
C ARG A 262 -4.28 -4.51 20.32
N ARG A 263 -5.22 -4.66 19.39
CA ARG A 263 -5.56 -5.94 18.78
C ARG A 263 -5.74 -5.79 17.27
N ILE A 264 -5.07 -6.66 16.52
CA ILE A 264 -5.32 -6.84 15.10
C ILE A 264 -6.04 -8.17 14.90
N ARG A 265 -7.26 -8.14 14.37
CA ARG A 265 -8.02 -9.34 14.01
C ARG A 265 -7.92 -9.61 12.52
N LEU A 266 -7.33 -10.73 12.14
CA LEU A 266 -7.37 -11.21 10.76
C LEU A 266 -8.60 -12.11 10.62
N ARG A 267 -9.50 -11.69 9.73
CA ARG A 267 -10.77 -12.35 9.47
C ARG A 267 -10.83 -12.82 8.02
N PHE A 268 -11.35 -14.02 7.81
CA PHE A 268 -11.43 -14.63 6.48
C PHE A 268 -12.87 -15.00 6.15
N PHE A 269 -13.14 -15.28 4.88
CA PHE A 269 -14.46 -15.64 4.37
C PHE A 269 -15.56 -14.60 4.66
N LEU A 270 -15.19 -13.32 4.60
CA LEU A 270 -16.12 -12.20 4.81
C LEU A 270 -16.06 -11.23 3.64
N ARG A 271 -17.16 -11.12 2.89
CA ARG A 271 -17.29 -10.15 1.81
C ARG A 271 -18.11 -8.94 2.28
N PRO A 272 -17.61 -7.70 2.14
CA PRO A 272 -18.39 -6.52 2.50
C PRO A 272 -19.60 -6.41 1.57
N VAL A 273 -20.76 -6.11 2.15
CA VAL A 273 -22.02 -5.92 1.41
C VAL A 273 -22.64 -4.54 1.60
N ALA A 274 -22.28 -3.84 2.68
CA ALA A 274 -22.67 -2.46 2.92
C ALA A 274 -21.77 -1.83 4.00
N VAL A 275 -21.57 -0.52 3.91
CA VAL A 275 -21.06 0.30 5.01
C VAL A 275 -22.26 0.97 5.67
N ALA A 276 -22.42 0.75 6.98
CA ALA A 276 -23.56 1.26 7.73
C ALA A 276 -23.29 2.69 8.21
N GLU A 277 -24.28 3.55 8.05
CA GLU A 277 -24.25 4.90 8.61
C GLU A 277 -24.63 4.89 10.10
N ALA A 278 -23.89 5.67 10.90
CA ALA A 278 -24.31 6.12 12.21
C ALA A 278 -23.91 7.59 12.39
N ALA A 279 -24.89 8.44 12.74
CA ALA A 279 -24.68 9.88 12.95
C ALA A 279 -23.97 10.59 11.78
N GLY A 280 -24.35 10.29 10.53
CA GLY A 280 -23.81 10.94 9.33
C GLY A 280 -22.39 10.49 8.92
N ARG A 281 -21.85 9.43 9.52
CA ARG A 281 -20.53 8.86 9.22
C ARG A 281 -20.57 7.33 9.26
N VAL A 282 -19.45 6.68 8.95
CA VAL A 282 -19.31 5.23 9.11
C VAL A 282 -19.53 4.83 10.57
N GLY A 283 -20.51 3.96 10.79
CA GLY A 283 -20.81 3.30 12.07
C GLY A 283 -20.44 1.82 12.11
N GLY A 284 -20.15 1.20 10.97
CA GLY A 284 -19.71 -0.19 10.87
C GLY A 284 -19.77 -0.74 9.46
N VAL A 285 -19.33 -1.98 9.27
CA VAL A 285 -19.36 -2.67 7.98
C VAL A 285 -20.15 -3.96 8.13
N ARG A 286 -21.10 -4.19 7.21
CA ARG A 286 -21.86 -5.44 7.11
C ARG A 286 -21.16 -6.39 6.16
N PHE A 287 -21.02 -7.64 6.59
CA PHE A 287 -20.38 -8.70 5.83
C PHE A 287 -21.33 -9.86 5.58
N GLU A 288 -21.25 -10.46 4.40
CA GLU A 288 -21.77 -11.80 4.13
C GLU A 288 -20.64 -12.83 4.35
N ARG A 289 -20.99 -14.00 4.90
CA ARG A 289 -20.05 -15.13 4.95
C ARG A 289 -19.93 -15.73 3.55
N THR A 290 -18.70 -15.90 3.09
CA THR A 290 -18.39 -16.62 1.85
C THR A 290 -18.02 -18.07 2.16
N LEU A 291 -18.11 -18.94 1.15
CA LEU A 291 -17.68 -20.33 1.24
C LEU A 291 -16.35 -20.50 0.49
N PRO A 292 -15.57 -21.54 0.81
CA PRO A 292 -14.44 -21.96 -0.02
C PRO A 292 -14.89 -22.21 -1.46
N ASP A 293 -14.02 -21.81 -2.41
CA ASP A 293 -14.19 -22.11 -3.84
C ASP A 293 -14.08 -23.63 -4.10
#